data_AF-A0AAN8Q4H7-F1
#
_entry.id   AF-A0AAN8Q4H7-F1
#
_cell.length_a   1.000
_cell.length_b   1.000
_cell.length_c   1.000
_cell.angle_alpha   90.00
_cell.angle_beta   90.00
_cell.angle_gamma   90.00
#
_symmetry.space_group_name_H-M   'P 1'
#
loop_
_entity.id
_entity.type
_entity.pdbx_description
1 polymer ?
#
loop_
_entity_poly.entity_id
_entity_poly.type
_entity_poly.pdbx_seq_one_letter_code
_entity_poly.pdbx_strand_id
1 'polypeptide(L)'
;MPESELLNAIKRLAVKEESTLVHRLKMNRIVQSPATGIRTCLASLRGQAALCQYKAMCKEPGCAHVFDYSEEIIKDNLIRGIADPEILSDLLGDSKTDRTLDETVSFIAQKEQGKATKVQSETR
;
A
#
# COMPACT_ATOMS: atom_id res chain seq x y z
N MET A 1 -5.34 15.38 39.32
CA MET A 1 -4.93 14.97 37.97
C MET A 1 -6.20 14.73 37.16
N PRO A 2 -6.46 15.52 36.12
CA PRO A 2 -7.57 15.28 35.20
C PRO A 2 -7.39 13.96 34.45
N GLU A 3 -8.49 13.33 34.08
CA GLU A 3 -8.52 12.04 33.36
C GLU A 3 -7.67 12.05 32.07
N SER A 4 -7.66 13.18 31.35
CA SER A 4 -6.86 13.38 30.15
C SER A 4 -5.35 13.27 30.39
N GLU A 5 -4.85 13.82 31.51
CA GLU A 5 -3.45 13.69 31.90
C GLU A 5 -3.10 12.26 32.28
N LEU A 6 -4.00 11.56 32.99
CA LEU A 6 -3.81 10.16 33.35
C LEU A 6 -3.76 9.27 32.10
N LEU A 7 -4.68 9.47 31.15
CA LEU A 7 -4.71 8.73 29.88
C LEU A 7 -3.44 8.99 29.05
N ASN A 8 -2.94 10.22 29.02
CA ASN A 8 -1.69 10.55 28.33
C ASN A 8 -0.48 9.90 29.01
N ALA A 9 -0.43 9.89 30.34
CA ALA A 9 0.62 9.22 31.09
C ALA A 9 0.61 7.70 30.84
N ILE A 10 -0.57 7.07 30.84
CA ILE A 10 -0.74 5.65 30.52
C ILE A 10 -0.28 5.37 29.09
N LYS A 11 -0.70 6.16 28.09
CA LYS A 11 -0.28 6.00 26.69
C LYS A 11 1.24 6.09 26.55
N ARG A 12 1.88 7.09 27.16
CA ARG A 12 3.33 7.28 27.11
C ARG A 12 4.12 6.11 27.71
N LEU A 13 3.59 5.48 28.76
CA LEU A 13 4.26 4.36 29.45
C LEU A 13 3.97 3.00 28.79
N ALA A 14 2.77 2.82 28.25
CA ALA A 14 2.32 1.54 27.72
C ALA A 14 2.54 1.37 26.21
N VAL A 15 2.58 2.48 25.45
CA VAL A 15 2.74 2.46 23.99
C VAL A 15 4.17 2.82 23.64
N LYS A 16 4.89 1.86 23.07
CA LYS A 16 6.21 2.12 22.49
C LYS A 16 6.00 2.85 21.16
N GLU A 17 6.35 4.13 21.11
CA GLU A 17 6.38 4.87 19.86
C GLU A 17 7.43 4.26 18.93
N GLU A 18 7.00 3.74 17.79
CA GLU A 18 7.90 3.33 16.71
C GLU A 18 8.19 4.54 15.81
N SER A 19 9.43 4.64 15.32
CA SER A 19 9.79 5.66 14.36
C SER A 19 9.00 5.48 13.06
N THR A 20 8.55 6.58 12.46
CA THR A 20 7.97 6.59 11.11
C THR A 20 8.88 5.91 10.09
N LEU A 21 10.21 5.97 10.28
CA LEU A 21 11.17 5.29 9.42
C LEU A 21 11.04 3.76 9.52
N VAL A 22 10.76 3.22 10.71
CA VAL A 22 10.49 1.79 10.90
C VAL A 22 9.22 1.39 10.16
N HIS A 23 8.15 2.18 10.25
CA HIS A 23 6.91 1.94 9.52
C HIS A 23 7.13 1.96 7.99
N ARG A 24 7.93 2.90 7.49
CA ARG A 24 8.28 2.98 6.06
C ARG A 24 9.16 1.82 5.61
N LEU A 25 10.08 1.34 6.45
CA LEU A 25 10.86 0.12 6.16
C LEU A 25 9.97 -1.13 6.15
N LYS A 26 9.01 -1.24 7.07
CA LYS A 26 8.00 -2.32 7.07
C LYS A 26 7.16 -2.26 5.80
N MET A 27 6.67 -1.08 5.40
CA MET A 27 5.95 -0.86 4.14
C MET A 27 6.73 -1.39 2.94
N ASN A 28 8.01 -1.05 2.85
CA ASN A 28 8.87 -1.46 1.73
C ASN A 28 9.13 -2.98 1.65
N ARG A 29 8.85 -3.73 2.72
CA ARG A 29 9.01 -5.19 2.76
C ARG A 29 7.73 -5.94 2.43
N ILE A 30 6.59 -5.25 2.35
CA ILE A 30 5.33 -5.88 1.95
C ILE A 30 5.42 -6.21 0.47
N VAL A 31 5.25 -7.50 0.18
CA VAL A 31 5.15 -8.06 -1.16
C VAL A 31 3.95 -9.00 -1.19
N GLN A 32 3.40 -9.22 -2.38
CA GLN A 32 2.31 -10.16 -2.57
C GLN A 32 2.76 -11.58 -2.22
N SER A 33 1.99 -12.26 -1.38
CA SER A 33 2.21 -13.69 -1.15
C SER A 33 1.72 -14.49 -2.36
N PRO A 34 2.45 -15.53 -2.82
CA PRO A 34 2.03 -16.39 -3.92
C PRO A 34 0.66 -17.03 -3.73
N ALA A 35 0.20 -17.19 -2.48
CA ALA A 35 -1.08 -17.80 -2.15
C ALA A 35 -2.26 -16.80 -2.10
N THR A 36 -2.01 -15.51 -2.25
CA THR A 36 -3.03 -14.46 -2.09
C THR A 36 -3.09 -13.54 -3.30
N GLY A 37 -4.30 -13.12 -3.69
CA GLY A 37 -4.48 -12.14 -4.75
C GLY A 37 -4.04 -10.73 -4.38
N ILE A 38 -3.91 -9.87 -5.38
CA ILE A 38 -3.38 -8.50 -5.26
C ILE A 38 -4.16 -7.64 -4.25
N ARG A 39 -5.47 -7.86 -4.10
CA ARG A 39 -6.32 -7.09 -3.16
C ARG A 39 -5.93 -7.29 -1.69
N THR A 40 -5.44 -8.49 -1.34
CA THR A 40 -4.93 -8.77 0.01
C THR A 40 -3.62 -8.04 0.27
N CYS A 41 -2.75 -7.98 -0.74
CA CYS A 41 -1.52 -7.18 -0.68
C CYS A 41 -1.85 -5.69 -0.50
N LEU A 42 -2.80 -5.16 -1.27
CA LEU A 42 -3.29 -3.78 -1.14
C LEU A 42 -3.82 -3.48 0.27
N ALA A 43 -4.61 -4.37 0.86
CA ALA A 43 -5.14 -4.19 2.21
C ALA A 43 -4.01 -4.08 3.25
N SER A 44 -2.97 -4.91 3.10
CA SER A 44 -1.78 -4.89 3.97
C SER A 44 -1.00 -3.59 3.82
N LEU A 45 -0.80 -3.13 2.57
CA LEU A 45 -0.15 -1.86 2.26
C LEU A 45 -0.93 -0.66 2.81
N ARG A 46 -2.26 -0.63 2.66
CA ARG A 46 -3.11 0.43 3.23
C ARG A 46 -3.02 0.49 4.75
N GLY A 47 -3.04 -0.68 5.41
CA GLY A 47 -2.88 -0.77 6.87
C GLY A 47 -1.54 -0.21 7.34
N GLN A 48 -0.45 -0.54 6.63
CA GLN A 48 0.88 -0.05 6.99
C GLN A 48 1.10 1.43 6.63
N ALA A 49 0.56 1.91 5.51
CA ALA A 49 0.69 3.28 5.04
C ALA A 49 0.07 4.30 6.01
N ALA A 50 -1.00 3.92 6.71
CA ALA A 50 -1.63 4.76 7.75
C ALA A 50 -0.64 5.16 8.88
N LEU A 51 0.44 4.40 9.07
CA LEU A 51 1.47 4.64 10.08
C LEU A 51 2.69 5.40 9.53
N CYS A 52 2.76 5.63 8.22
CA CYS A 52 3.96 6.14 7.55
C CYS A 52 4.02 7.67 7.39
N GLN A 53 2.97 8.39 7.79
CA GLN A 53 2.88 9.86 7.69
C GLN A 53 3.22 10.37 6.27
N TYR A 54 2.49 9.91 5.25
CA TYR A 54 2.66 10.33 3.86
C TYR A 54 1.89 11.62 3.53
N LYS A 55 1.85 12.56 4.49
CA LYS A 55 1.26 13.88 4.32
C LYS A 55 2.33 14.94 4.41
N ALA A 56 2.30 15.93 3.53
CA ALA A 56 3.23 17.04 3.51
C ALA A 56 2.47 18.37 3.50
N MET A 57 2.82 19.25 4.42
CA MET A 57 2.29 20.62 4.45
C MET A 57 3.05 21.49 3.46
N CYS A 58 2.30 22.34 2.76
CA CYS A 58 2.85 23.39 1.91
C CYS A 58 3.77 24.32 2.72
N LYS A 59 4.94 24.64 2.19
CA LYS A 59 5.95 25.46 2.88
C LYS A 59 5.90 26.94 2.51
N GLU A 60 5.09 27.31 1.53
CA GLU A 60 4.96 28.69 1.09
C GLU A 60 4.21 29.54 2.14
N PRO A 61 4.64 30.80 2.39
CA PRO A 61 3.94 31.68 3.30
C PRO A 61 2.46 31.85 2.91
N GLY A 62 1.56 31.59 3.87
CA GLY A 62 0.11 31.70 3.64
C GLY A 62 -0.56 30.47 3.01
N CYS A 63 0.21 29.43 2.68
CA CYS A 63 -0.34 28.20 2.10
C CYS A 63 -0.65 27.17 3.20
N ALA A 64 -1.95 26.92 3.46
CA ALA A 64 -2.40 25.93 4.45
C ALA A 64 -2.68 24.54 3.85
N HIS A 65 -2.32 24.32 2.58
CA HIS A 65 -2.63 23.08 1.89
C HIS A 65 -1.77 21.92 2.41
N VAL A 66 -2.38 20.74 2.52
CA VAL A 66 -1.71 19.49 2.90
C VAL A 66 -1.87 18.49 1.76
N PHE A 67 -0.75 18.11 1.17
CA PHE A 67 -0.67 17.08 0.14
C PHE A 67 -0.66 15.71 0.81
N ASP A 68 -1.54 14.80 0.37
CA ASP A 68 -1.50 13.39 0.73
C ASP A 68 -1.00 12.60 -0.48
N TYR A 69 0.14 11.93 -0.31
CA TYR A 69 0.77 11.14 -1.37
C TYR A 69 0.76 9.63 -1.03
N SER A 70 -0.15 9.21 -0.15
CA SER A 70 -0.25 7.83 0.32
C SER A 70 -0.56 6.87 -0.84
N GLU A 71 -1.46 7.23 -1.76
CA GLU A 71 -1.89 6.35 -2.83
C GLU A 71 -0.78 6.07 -3.85
N GLU A 72 0.01 7.09 -4.19
CA GLU A 72 1.17 6.98 -5.07
C GLU A 72 2.20 6.02 -4.48
N ILE A 73 2.52 6.19 -3.19
CA ILE A 73 3.49 5.32 -2.52
C ILE A 73 2.95 3.90 -2.36
N ILE A 74 1.64 3.73 -2.07
CA ILE A 74 1.01 2.41 -2.04
C ILE A 74 1.11 1.75 -3.41
N LYS A 75 0.82 2.49 -4.50
CA LYS A 75 0.91 1.98 -5.88
C LYS A 75 2.33 1.52 -6.21
N ASP A 76 3.34 2.32 -5.91
CA ASP A 76 4.75 1.97 -6.17
C ASP A 76 5.17 0.70 -5.43
N ASN A 77 4.78 0.58 -4.15
CA ASN A 77 5.06 -0.62 -3.34
C ASN A 77 4.28 -1.84 -3.84
N LEU A 78 3.02 -1.65 -4.27
CA LEU A 78 2.19 -2.71 -4.83
C LEU A 78 2.81 -3.28 -6.10
N ILE A 79 3.23 -2.42 -7.05
CA ILE A 79 3.84 -2.80 -8.32
C ILE A 79 5.16 -3.53 -8.08
N ARG A 80 6.03 -2.99 -7.22
CA ARG A 80 7.29 -3.65 -6.84
C ARG A 80 7.07 -5.02 -6.19
N GLY A 81 5.96 -5.17 -5.47
CA GLY A 81 5.63 -6.36 -4.71
C GLY A 81 4.83 -7.42 -5.47
N ILE A 82 4.55 -7.26 -6.77
CA ILE A 82 3.80 -8.26 -7.55
C ILE A 82 4.56 -9.59 -7.57
N ALA A 83 3.88 -10.69 -7.25
CA ALA A 83 4.49 -12.02 -7.18
C ALA A 83 4.69 -12.66 -8.56
N ASP A 84 3.78 -12.39 -9.50
CA ASP A 84 3.78 -12.97 -10.84
C ASP A 84 4.55 -12.07 -11.83
N PRO A 85 5.72 -12.50 -12.33
CA PRO A 85 6.54 -11.68 -13.22
C PRO A 85 5.91 -11.43 -14.59
N GLU A 86 5.02 -12.31 -15.07
CA GLU A 86 4.31 -12.09 -16.33
C GLU A 86 3.26 -10.99 -16.17
N ILE A 87 2.53 -10.98 -15.04
CA ILE A 87 1.56 -9.91 -14.76
C ILE A 87 2.26 -8.57 -14.59
N LEU A 88 3.44 -8.55 -13.93
CA LEU A 88 4.27 -7.36 -13.85
C LEU A 88 4.72 -6.89 -15.24
N SER A 89 5.19 -7.80 -16.09
CA SER A 89 5.59 -7.48 -17.47
C SER A 89 4.42 -6.91 -18.28
N ASP A 90 3.24 -7.53 -18.19
CA ASP A 90 2.03 -7.07 -18.85
C ASP A 90 1.63 -5.66 -18.39
N LEU A 91 1.72 -5.38 -17.09
CA LEU A 91 1.41 -4.07 -16.53
C LEU A 91 2.40 -3.00 -17.01
N LEU A 92 3.70 -3.31 -17.02
CA LEU A 92 4.75 -2.37 -17.44
C LEU A 92 4.80 -2.14 -18.95
N GLY A 93 4.31 -3.10 -19.75
CA GLY A 93 4.20 -3.01 -21.20
C GLY A 93 2.87 -2.42 -21.72
N ASP A 94 1.93 -2.10 -20.82
CA ASP A 94 0.61 -1.57 -21.19
C ASP A 94 0.71 -0.13 -21.74
N SER A 95 -0.15 0.21 -22.70
CA SER A 95 -0.17 1.56 -23.30
C SER A 95 -0.69 2.63 -22.36
N LYS A 96 -1.48 2.27 -21.33
CA LYS A 96 -1.95 3.19 -20.31
C LYS A 96 -0.94 3.25 -19.16
N THR A 97 -0.09 4.27 -19.20
CA THR A 97 1.03 4.46 -18.28
C THR A 97 0.68 5.24 -17.00
N ASP A 98 -0.50 5.85 -16.93
CA ASP A 98 -0.92 6.79 -15.89
C ASP A 98 -2.04 6.25 -14.97
N ARG A 99 -2.12 4.92 -14.82
CA ARG A 99 -3.16 4.27 -14.01
C ARG A 99 -3.21 4.79 -12.58
N THR A 100 -4.42 5.02 -12.09
CA THR A 100 -4.66 5.23 -10.65
C THR A 100 -4.41 3.93 -9.88
N LEU A 101 -4.29 4.01 -8.55
CA LEU A 101 -4.11 2.82 -7.71
C LEU A 101 -5.22 1.79 -7.95
N ASP A 102 -6.48 2.23 -7.99
CA ASP A 102 -7.63 1.36 -8.18
C ASP A 102 -7.66 0.73 -9.59
N GLU A 103 -7.25 1.47 -10.62
CA GLU A 103 -7.11 0.94 -11.99
C GLU A 103 -6.00 -0.10 -12.10
N THR A 104 -4.85 0.16 -11.46
CA THR A 104 -3.74 -0.81 -11.39
C THR A 104 -4.18 -2.10 -10.70
N VAL A 105 -4.85 -2.00 -9.56
CA VAL A 105 -5.37 -3.16 -8.81
C VAL A 105 -6.39 -3.94 -9.65
N SER A 106 -7.27 -3.24 -10.36
CA SER A 106 -8.29 -3.86 -11.20
C SER A 106 -7.66 -4.60 -12.39
N PHE A 107 -6.66 -4.01 -13.03
CA PHE A 107 -5.89 -4.66 -14.10
C PHE A 107 -5.23 -5.95 -13.62
N ILE A 108 -4.51 -5.90 -12.50
CA ILE A 108 -3.81 -7.06 -11.93
C ILE A 108 -4.82 -8.15 -11.55
N ALA A 109 -5.91 -7.80 -10.87
CA ALA A 109 -6.93 -8.76 -10.45
C ALA A 109 -7.58 -9.49 -11.64
N GLN A 110 -7.80 -8.81 -12.76
CA GLN A 110 -8.31 -9.43 -13.98
C GLN A 110 -7.32 -10.44 -14.57
N LYS A 111 -6.02 -10.12 -14.57
CA LYS A 111 -4.96 -11.02 -15.05
C LYS A 111 -4.84 -12.27 -14.16
N GLU A 112 -4.88 -12.10 -12.84
CA GLU A 112 -4.90 -13.20 -11.86
C GLU A 112 -6.09 -14.15 -12.11
N GLN A 113 -7.29 -13.59 -12.28
CA GLN A 113 -8.50 -14.37 -12.55
C GLN A 113 -8.43 -15.10 -13.91
N GLY A 114 -7.88 -14.45 -14.93
CA GLY A 114 -7.67 -15.04 -16.25
C GLY A 114 -6.75 -16.25 -16.20
N LYS A 115 -5.63 -16.16 -15.46
CA LYS A 115 -4.72 -17.30 -15.25
C LYS A 115 -5.36 -18.44 -14.48
N ALA A 116 -6.08 -18.15 -13.39
CA ALA A 116 -6.75 -19.18 -12.60
C ALA A 116 -7.76 -19.99 -13.44
N THR A 117 -8.51 -19.32 -14.32
CA THR A 117 -9.47 -19.97 -15.22
C THR A 117 -8.77 -20.90 -16.23
N LYS A 118 -7.64 -20.47 -16.82
CA LYS A 118 -6.87 -21.30 -17.77
C LYS A 118 -6.37 -22.59 -17.14
N VAL A 119 -5.78 -22.50 -15.95
CA VAL A 119 -5.29 -23.67 -15.21
C VAL A 119 -6.43 -24.67 -14.94
N GLN A 120 -7.61 -24.19 -14.55
CA GLN A 120 -8.78 -25.05 -14.32
C GLN A 120 -9.27 -25.74 -15.60
N SER A 121 -9.21 -25.07 -16.75
CA SER A 121 -9.61 -25.67 -18.03
C SER A 121 -8.62 -26.71 -18.56
N GLU A 122 -7.33 -26.61 -18.21
CA GLU A 122 -6.29 -27.55 -18.64
C GLU A 122 -6.24 -28.82 -17.78
N THR A 123 -6.85 -28.80 -16.58
CA THR A 123 -6.87 -29.93 -15.65
C THR A 123 -8.14 -30.78 -15.80
N ARG A 124 -8.98 -30.50 -16.81
CA ARG A 124 -10.26 -31.17 -17.08
C ARG A 124 -10.21 -31.94 -18.39
#